data_AF-A0A1U7F3E5-F1
#
_entry.id   AF-A0A1U7F3E5-F1
#
_cell.length_a   1.000
_cell.length_b   1.000
_cell.length_c   1.000
_cell.angle_alpha   90.00
_cell.angle_beta   90.00
_cell.angle_gamma   90.00
#
_symmetry.space_group_name_H-M   'P 1'
#
loop_
_entity.id
_entity.type
_entity.pdbx_description
1 polymer ?
#
loop_
_entity_poly.entity_id
_entity_poly.type
_entity_poly.pdbx_seq_one_letter_code
_entity_poly.pdbx_strand_id
1 'polypeptide(L)'
;MSLWSLLKNALGKELYKIPLPVNFNEPLSFIQRLTECLEYSNLIDKAAKIQNSADQMIYVATFVISTLCNTVFRTCKPFNPLWCETFEFDRMADLGWRAIAEQVCA
;
A
#
# COMPACT_ATOMS: atom_id res chain seq x y z
N MET A 1 15.56 19.58 -12.43
CA MET A 1 15.39 19.75 -10.97
C MET A 1 15.81 18.44 -10.31
N SER A 2 16.82 18.44 -9.44
CA SER A 2 17.32 17.19 -8.84
C SER A 2 16.46 16.78 -7.65
N LEU A 3 16.15 15.48 -7.50
CA LEU A 3 15.46 14.94 -6.32
C LEU A 3 16.23 15.31 -5.03
N TRP A 4 17.55 15.33 -5.11
CA TRP A 4 18.44 15.69 -4.01
C TRP A 4 18.23 17.13 -3.51
N SER A 5 18.00 18.09 -4.42
CA SER A 5 17.75 19.49 -4.01
C SER A 5 16.41 19.68 -3.30
N LEU A 6 15.40 18.87 -3.62
CA LEU A 6 14.11 18.86 -2.92
C LEU A 6 14.24 18.17 -1.55
N LEU A 7 14.91 17.03 -1.50
CA LEU A 7 15.15 16.28 -0.25
C LEU A 7 15.98 17.07 0.76
N LYS A 8 16.99 17.82 0.30
CA LYS A 8 17.80 18.69 1.17
C LYS A 8 16.95 19.76 1.87
N ASN A 9 15.95 20.31 1.17
CA ASN A 9 15.02 21.29 1.73
C ASN A 9 13.93 20.66 2.63
N ALA A 10 13.80 19.33 2.57
CA ALA A 10 12.85 18.52 3.32
C ALA A 10 13.42 17.92 4.61
N LEU A 11 14.73 18.02 4.84
CA LEU A 11 15.38 17.48 6.05
C LEU A 11 14.73 18.07 7.31
N GLY A 12 14.27 17.20 8.22
CA GLY A 12 13.58 17.60 9.46
C GLY A 12 12.08 17.91 9.30
N LYS A 13 11.53 17.80 8.09
CA LYS A 13 10.08 17.91 7.82
C LYS A 13 9.51 16.56 7.47
N GLU A 14 8.22 16.40 7.71
CA GLU A 14 7.48 15.22 7.28
C GLU A 14 7.34 15.20 5.75
N LEU A 15 7.94 14.20 5.09
CA LEU A 15 7.98 14.09 3.63
C LEU A 15 6.58 14.01 2.98
N TYR A 16 5.57 13.55 3.72
CA TYR A 16 4.20 13.49 3.22
C TYR A 16 3.57 14.89 3.08
N LYS A 17 4.01 15.89 3.85
CA LYS A 17 3.53 17.28 3.81
C LYS A 17 4.20 18.15 2.74
N ILE A 18 5.21 17.61 2.04
CA ILE A 18 5.96 18.36 1.03
C ILE A 18 5.39 18.02 -0.35
N PRO A 19 4.88 19.00 -1.11
CA PRO A 19 4.46 18.78 -2.48
C PRO A 19 5.69 18.48 -3.34
N LEU A 20 5.74 17.27 -3.90
CA LEU A 20 6.74 16.88 -4.87
C LEU A 20 6.25 17.26 -6.28
N PRO A 21 7.14 17.63 -7.20
CA PRO A 21 6.78 17.71 -8.62
C PRO A 21 6.21 16.38 -9.10
N VAL A 22 5.19 16.44 -9.96
CA VAL A 22 4.44 15.26 -10.45
C VAL A 22 5.33 14.17 -11.07
N ASN A 23 6.50 14.54 -11.61
CA ASN A 23 7.47 13.60 -12.17
C ASN A 23 8.12 12.67 -11.14
N PHE A 24 7.94 12.93 -9.85
CA PHE A 24 8.37 12.06 -8.74
C PHE A 24 7.22 11.26 -8.13
N ASN A 25 6.01 11.41 -8.68
CA ASN A 25 4.86 10.63 -8.29
C ASN A 25 4.66 9.44 -9.23
N GLU A 26 4.26 8.31 -8.66
CA GLU A 26 3.70 7.20 -9.42
C GLU A 26 2.21 7.46 -9.67
N PRO A 27 1.62 6.90 -10.74
CA PRO A 27 0.23 7.16 -11.14
C PRO A 27 -0.79 6.40 -10.26
N LEU A 28 -0.58 6.38 -8.95
CA LEU A 28 -1.44 5.76 -7.96
C LEU A 28 -1.57 6.67 -6.74
N SER A 29 -2.80 6.79 -6.22
CA SER A 29 -3.05 7.37 -4.91
C SER A 29 -2.57 6.43 -3.80
N PHE A 30 -2.22 6.98 -2.64
CA PHE A 30 -1.80 6.16 -1.51
C PHE A 30 -2.88 5.14 -1.10
N ILE A 31 -4.17 5.49 -1.16
CA ILE A 31 -5.25 4.55 -0.85
C ILE A 31 -5.35 3.41 -1.86
N GLN A 32 -4.97 3.63 -3.12
CA GLN A 32 -4.85 2.57 -4.13
C GLN A 32 -3.64 1.68 -3.83
N ARG A 33 -2.49 2.31 -3.50
CA ARG A 33 -1.27 1.62 -3.12
C ARG A 33 -1.46 0.66 -1.95
N LEU A 34 -2.28 1.03 -0.97
CA LEU A 34 -2.63 0.16 0.17
C LEU A 34 -3.36 -1.11 -0.25
N THR A 35 -4.19 -1.07 -1.30
CA THR A 35 -4.93 -2.26 -1.75
C THR A 35 -4.03 -3.33 -2.36
N GLU A 36 -2.82 -2.97 -2.78
CA GLU A 36 -1.82 -3.93 -3.27
C GLU A 36 -1.33 -4.88 -2.18
N CYS A 37 -1.54 -4.56 -0.89
CA CYS A 37 -1.31 -5.50 0.21
C CYS A 37 -2.13 -6.78 0.10
N LEU A 38 -3.22 -6.76 -0.69
CA LEU A 38 -4.10 -7.91 -0.93
C LEU A 38 -3.69 -8.74 -2.16
N GLU A 39 -2.55 -8.47 -2.80
CA GLU A 39 -2.06 -9.24 -3.95
C GLU A 39 -1.93 -10.75 -3.64
N TYR A 40 -1.43 -11.06 -2.44
CA TYR A 40 -1.29 -12.44 -1.96
C TYR A 40 -2.37 -12.80 -0.93
N SER A 41 -3.60 -12.29 -1.09
CA SER A 41 -4.74 -12.57 -0.19
C SER A 41 -5.02 -14.06 0.00
N ASN A 42 -4.68 -14.88 -0.99
CA ASN A 42 -4.80 -16.35 -0.94
C ASN A 42 -4.04 -16.99 0.24
N LEU A 43 -3.03 -16.32 0.81
CA LEU A 43 -2.35 -16.77 2.02
C LEU A 43 -3.27 -16.74 3.25
N ILE A 44 -4.16 -15.75 3.35
CA ILE A 44 -5.17 -15.67 4.42
C ILE A 44 -6.21 -16.78 4.24
N ASP A 45 -6.65 -17.06 3.01
CA ASP A 45 -7.58 -18.15 2.74
C ASP A 45 -7.01 -19.53 3.12
N LYS A 46 -5.69 -19.71 2.92
CA LYS A 46 -4.99 -20.92 3.39
C LYS A 46 -4.90 -20.94 4.91
N ALA A 47 -4.53 -19.82 5.54
CA ALA A 47 -4.45 -19.71 6.99
C ALA A 47 -5.78 -20.06 7.68
N ALA A 48 -6.91 -19.65 7.10
CA ALA A 48 -8.25 -19.94 7.61
C ALA A 48 -8.61 -21.44 7.64
N LYS A 49 -7.92 -22.27 6.83
CA LYS A 49 -8.16 -23.73 6.75
C LYS A 49 -7.25 -24.54 7.68
N ILE A 50 -6.28 -23.90 8.32
CA ILE A 50 -5.30 -24.56 9.18
C ILE A 50 -5.83 -24.62 10.62
N GLN A 51 -5.79 -25.82 11.22
CA GLN A 51 -6.26 -26.03 12.59
C GLN A 51 -5.20 -25.71 13.65
N ASN A 52 -3.92 -25.97 13.35
CA ASN A 52 -2.83 -25.67 14.27
C ASN A 52 -2.54 -24.16 14.26
N SER A 53 -2.59 -23.53 15.43
CA SER A 53 -2.40 -22.08 15.55
C SER A 53 -0.99 -21.60 15.18
N ALA A 54 0.04 -22.40 15.44
CA ALA A 54 1.40 -22.07 15.03
C ALA A 54 1.56 -22.10 13.51
N ASP A 55 1.03 -23.14 12.87
CA ASP A 55 1.05 -23.26 11.40
C ASP A 55 0.20 -22.16 10.74
N GLN A 56 -0.96 -21.82 11.32
CA GLN A 56 -1.78 -20.70 10.86
C GLN A 56 -1.00 -19.38 10.91
N MET A 57 -0.28 -19.13 12.01
CA MET A 57 0.52 -17.92 12.19
C MET A 57 1.62 -17.80 11.12
N ILE A 58 2.21 -18.92 10.68
CA ILE A 58 3.21 -18.89 9.60
C ILE A 58 2.62 -18.27 8.33
N TYR A 59 1.38 -18.63 7.95
CA TYR A 59 0.74 -18.06 6.77
C TYR A 59 0.34 -16.60 6.94
N VAL A 60 -0.13 -16.20 8.13
CA VAL A 60 -0.42 -14.79 8.43
C VAL A 60 0.85 -13.94 8.39
N ALA A 61 1.95 -14.42 8.99
CA ALA A 61 3.25 -13.75 8.95
C ALA A 61 3.79 -13.64 7.51
N THR A 62 3.65 -14.72 6.72
CA THR A 62 4.02 -14.73 5.30
C THR A 62 3.21 -13.71 4.51
N PHE A 63 1.90 -13.60 4.76
CA PHE A 63 1.05 -12.58 4.15
C PHE A 63 1.55 -11.17 4.45
N VAL A 64 1.84 -10.86 5.72
CA VAL A 64 2.37 -9.54 6.11
C VAL A 64 3.68 -9.23 5.39
N ILE A 65 4.61 -10.18 5.32
CA ILE A 65 5.90 -10.00 4.63
C ILE A 65 5.70 -9.78 3.12
N SER A 66 4.75 -10.50 2.51
CA SER A 66 4.48 -10.41 1.07
C SER A 66 4.08 -9.00 0.62
N THR A 67 3.49 -8.19 1.51
CA THR A 67 3.15 -6.78 1.21
C THR A 67 4.38 -5.92 0.85
N LEU A 68 5.57 -6.32 1.31
CA LEU A 68 6.83 -5.61 1.04
C LEU A 68 7.36 -5.88 -0.36
N CYS A 69 6.96 -6.97 -1.02
CA CYS A 69 7.43 -7.33 -2.37
C CYS A 69 7.13 -6.22 -3.39
N ASN A 70 6.07 -5.45 -3.15
CA ASN A 70 5.61 -4.40 -4.05
C ASN A 70 6.42 -3.10 -3.95
N THR A 71 7.49 -3.06 -3.14
CA THR A 71 8.28 -1.84 -2.88
C THR A 71 9.64 -1.79 -3.58
N VAL A 72 10.21 -2.94 -3.96
CA VAL A 72 11.63 -3.07 -4.35
C VAL A 72 12.04 -2.18 -5.54
N PHE A 73 11.12 -1.92 -6.47
CA PHE A 73 11.39 -1.13 -7.68
C PHE A 73 10.56 0.16 -7.78
N ARG A 74 9.86 0.54 -6.69
CA ARG A 74 8.97 1.71 -6.67
C ARG A 74 9.56 2.81 -5.80
N THR A 75 10.38 3.64 -6.44
CA THR A 75 11.06 4.79 -5.82
C THR A 75 10.25 6.09 -5.86
N CYS A 76 9.16 6.11 -6.64
CA CYS A 76 8.26 7.25 -6.75
C CYS A 76 7.23 7.24 -5.62
N LYS A 77 6.83 8.44 -5.18
CA LYS A 77 5.83 8.62 -4.11
C LYS A 77 4.43 8.45 -4.69
N PRO A 78 3.51 7.66 -4.11
CA PRO A 78 2.11 7.72 -4.51
C PRO A 78 1.54 9.13 -4.29
N PHE A 79 0.47 9.47 -4.99
CA PHE A 79 -0.24 10.72 -4.74
C PHE A 79 -0.78 10.74 -3.31
N ASN A 80 -0.65 11.88 -2.64
CA ASN A 80 -1.33 12.11 -1.37
C ASN A 80 -2.84 12.13 -1.67
N PRO A 81 -3.65 11.28 -1.02
CA PRO A 81 -5.08 11.29 -1.21
C PRO A 81 -5.67 12.62 -0.72
N LEU A 82 -6.72 13.10 -1.38
CA LEU A 82 -7.50 14.23 -0.88
C LEU A 82 -8.30 13.82 0.35
N TRP A 83 -8.67 14.78 1.20
CA TRP A 83 -9.61 14.51 2.29
C TRP A 83 -10.94 13.99 1.71
N CYS A 84 -11.47 12.92 2.29
CA CYS A 84 -12.64 12.18 1.79
C CYS A 84 -12.46 11.55 0.40
N GLU A 85 -11.22 11.42 -0.11
CA GLU A 85 -10.97 10.58 -1.27
C GLU A 85 -11.29 9.12 -0.91
N THR A 86 -12.04 8.45 -1.79
CA THR A 86 -12.44 7.05 -1.63
C THR A 86 -11.90 6.21 -2.78
N PHE A 87 -11.57 4.95 -2.49
CA PHE A 87 -11.22 3.95 -3.49
C PHE A 87 -11.88 2.62 -3.17
N GLU A 88 -12.43 1.98 -4.20
CA GLU A 88 -13.00 0.64 -4.14
C GLU A 88 -12.31 -0.29 -5.13
N PHE A 89 -12.13 -1.55 -4.75
CA PHE A 89 -11.58 -2.57 -5.63
C PHE A 89 -12.28 -3.90 -5.44
N ASP A 90 -12.97 -4.35 -6.48
CA ASP A 90 -13.68 -5.62 -6.51
C ASP A 90 -12.85 -6.70 -7.21
N ARG A 91 -12.50 -7.74 -6.47
CA ARG A 91 -11.80 -8.95 -6.93
C ARG A 91 -12.55 -10.21 -6.56
N MET A 92 -13.89 -10.14 -6.40
CA MET A 92 -14.69 -11.31 -6.06
C MET A 92 -14.63 -12.40 -7.13
N ALA A 93 -14.56 -12.01 -8.40
CA ALA A 93 -14.60 -12.94 -9.53
C ALA A 93 -13.36 -13.83 -9.60
N ASP A 94 -12.20 -13.35 -9.13
CA ASP A 94 -10.91 -14.04 -9.28
C ASP A 94 -10.20 -14.33 -7.96
N LEU A 95 -10.23 -13.42 -6.98
CA LEU A 95 -9.54 -13.55 -5.68
C LEU A 95 -10.48 -13.65 -4.47
N GLY A 96 -11.79 -13.46 -4.65
CA GLY A 96 -12.79 -13.65 -3.58
C GLY A 96 -12.89 -12.53 -2.55
N TRP A 97 -12.36 -11.33 -2.82
CA TRP A 97 -12.41 -10.20 -1.89
C TRP A 97 -12.86 -8.89 -2.53
N ARG A 98 -13.29 -7.94 -1.69
CA ARG A 98 -13.56 -6.54 -2.03
C ARG A 98 -12.89 -5.64 -1.00
N ALA A 99 -12.35 -4.52 -1.45
CA ALA A 99 -11.76 -3.52 -0.59
C ALA A 99 -12.45 -2.17 -0.78
N ILE A 100 -12.61 -1.44 0.32
CA ILE A 100 -13.01 -0.04 0.35
C ILE A 100 -12.05 0.71 1.27
N ALA A 101 -11.58 1.87 0.82
CA ALA A 101 -10.68 2.73 1.56
C ALA A 101 -11.12 4.19 1.44
N GLU A 102 -10.94 4.96 2.52
CA GLU A 102 -11.24 6.39 2.59
C GLU A 102 -10.10 7.12 3.31
N GLN A 103 -9.74 8.30 2.80
CA GLN A 103 -8.83 9.21 3.48
C GLN A 103 -9.57 10.01 4.57
N VAL A 104 -9.45 9.53 5.82
CA VAL A 104 -10.18 10.08 6.97
C VAL A 104 -9.53 11.32 7.61
N CYS A 105 -8.23 11.54 7.42
CA CYS A 105 -7.48 12.66 8.01
C CYS A 105 -6.44 13.24 7.03
N ALA A 106 -5.96 14.46 7.30
CA ALA A 106 -5.01 15.19 6.44
C ALA A 106 -3.58 15.20 7.01
#